data_AF-A0A5S4WI42-F1
#
_entry.id   AF-A0A5S4WI42-F1
#
_cell.length_a   1.000
_cell.length_b   1.000
_cell.length_c   1.000
_cell.angle_alpha   90.00
_cell.angle_beta   90.00
_cell.angle_gamma   90.00
#
_symmetry.space_group_name_H-M   'P 1'
#
loop_
_entity.id
_entity.type
_entity.pdbx_description
1 polymer ?
#
loop_
_entity_poly.entity_id
_entity_poly.type
_entity_poly.pdbx_seq_one_letter_code
_entity_poly.pdbx_strand_id
1 'polypeptide(L)'
;MNENIACELEHGRDARLVDRRRAAAYVGVTAGRFEQLVRDNVVPPPVMVDNKRRWPIALLDDAREAVGSSMPSPPAVRADVEARPCDRDAAPSSRELPDPAWFEQRASFVQRVRRSLLSGNEIRLLREFKLLGQNQISMYGYYGSFEALMVRGHIVETDRKPPSSRPLVTYRLTAQGEQLITALKDEPVF
;
A
#
# COMPACT_ATOMS: atom_id res chain seq x y z
N MET A 1 -7.63 -54.76 -11.33
CA MET A 1 -8.80 -54.41 -10.49
C MET A 1 -8.25 -54.20 -9.08
N ASN A 2 -7.81 -52.99 -8.74
CA ASN A 2 -8.60 -51.82 -8.30
C ASN A 2 -9.15 -52.00 -6.89
N GLU A 3 -8.42 -51.58 -5.86
CA GLU A 3 -8.99 -51.11 -4.58
C GLU A 3 -8.08 -50.01 -4.02
N ASN A 4 -8.24 -48.82 -4.60
CA ASN A 4 -7.94 -47.55 -3.97
C ASN A 4 -9.29 -47.02 -3.41
N ILE A 5 -9.26 -46.17 -2.39
CA ILE A 5 -10.38 -45.43 -1.75
C ILE A 5 -10.73 -45.94 -0.34
N ALA A 6 -10.24 -45.19 0.65
CA ALA A 6 -11.08 -44.71 1.75
C ALA A 6 -10.54 -43.33 2.16
N CYS A 7 -11.07 -42.31 1.47
CA CYS A 7 -10.78 -40.90 1.75
C CYS A 7 -11.30 -40.50 3.14
N GLU A 8 -10.47 -39.72 3.80
CA GLU A 8 -10.57 -39.27 5.17
C GLU A 8 -11.80 -38.38 5.41
N LEU A 9 -12.53 -38.73 6.47
CA LEU A 9 -13.09 -37.87 7.52
C LEU A 9 -13.74 -36.52 7.12
N GLU A 10 -15.07 -36.51 7.22
CA GLU A 10 -15.84 -35.56 8.03
C GLU A 10 -15.57 -34.05 7.81
N HIS A 11 -15.88 -33.54 6.62
CA HIS A 11 -15.95 -32.10 6.32
C HIS A 11 -17.36 -31.53 6.55
N GLY A 12 -17.79 -31.45 7.81
CA GLY A 12 -19.19 -31.17 8.14
C GLY A 12 -19.43 -30.28 9.35
N ARG A 13 -18.99 -29.00 9.31
CA ARG A 13 -19.64 -27.83 9.95
C ARG A 13 -18.92 -26.53 9.56
N ASP A 14 -19.26 -26.03 8.37
CA ASP A 14 -19.25 -24.61 7.96
C ASP A 14 -18.09 -23.72 8.49
N ALA A 15 -16.84 -24.16 8.30
CA ALA A 15 -15.65 -23.32 8.50
C ALA A 15 -15.53 -22.31 7.34
N ARG A 16 -16.42 -21.32 7.30
CA ARG A 16 -16.41 -20.25 6.29
C ARG A 16 -15.16 -19.40 6.48
N LEU A 17 -14.09 -19.80 5.80
CA LEU A 17 -12.84 -19.06 5.76
C LEU A 17 -13.06 -17.71 5.08
N VAL A 18 -13.00 -16.65 5.87
CA VAL A 18 -13.28 -15.28 5.41
C VAL A 18 -12.01 -14.53 5.10
N ASP A 19 -12.10 -13.61 4.13
CA ASP A 19 -11.05 -12.63 3.87
C ASP A 19 -10.94 -11.60 4.98
N ARG A 20 -9.80 -10.92 5.02
CA ARG A 20 -9.45 -9.90 6.02
C ARG A 20 -10.57 -8.89 6.30
N ARG A 21 -11.24 -8.38 5.26
CA ARG A 21 -12.27 -7.33 5.43
C ARG A 21 -13.51 -7.88 6.14
N ARG A 22 -13.94 -9.08 5.78
CA ARG A 22 -15.07 -9.75 6.41
C ARG A 22 -14.76 -10.19 7.83
N ALA A 23 -13.52 -10.64 8.10
CA ALA A 23 -13.05 -10.97 9.44
C ALA A 23 -13.05 -9.73 10.37
N ALA A 24 -12.53 -8.60 9.89
CA ALA A 24 -12.54 -7.35 10.64
C ALA A 24 -13.97 -6.85 10.96
N ALA A 25 -14.87 -6.93 9.96
CA ALA A 25 -16.28 -6.57 10.14
C ALA A 25 -16.98 -7.49 11.15
N TYR A 26 -16.64 -8.79 11.17
CA TYR A 26 -17.20 -9.74 12.12
C TYR A 26 -16.81 -9.42 13.58
N VAL A 27 -15.56 -9.02 13.81
CA VAL A 27 -15.05 -8.60 15.12
C VAL A 27 -15.53 -7.18 15.50
N GLY A 28 -16.10 -6.42 14.55
CA GLY A 28 -16.60 -5.06 14.80
C GLY A 28 -15.52 -3.98 14.77
N VAL A 29 -14.41 -4.22 14.08
CA VAL A 29 -13.26 -3.31 14.00
C VAL A 29 -12.89 -2.94 12.57
N THR A 30 -12.14 -1.86 12.39
CA THR A 30 -11.59 -1.50 11.08
C THR A 30 -10.53 -2.51 10.63
N ALA A 31 -10.33 -2.70 9.32
CA ALA A 31 -9.36 -3.67 8.79
C ALA A 31 -7.91 -3.41 9.26
N GLY A 32 -7.52 -2.15 9.47
CA GLY A 32 -6.21 -1.80 10.02
C GLY A 32 -6.08 -2.15 11.51
N ARG A 33 -7.15 -1.92 12.30
CA ARG A 33 -7.20 -2.31 13.71
C ARG A 33 -7.18 -3.83 13.87
N PHE A 34 -7.86 -4.55 12.99
CA PHE A 34 -7.86 -6.02 12.96
C PHE A 34 -6.44 -6.58 12.77
N GLU A 35 -5.65 -6.03 11.84
CA GLU A 35 -4.25 -6.47 11.64
C GLU A 35 -3.37 -6.17 12.85
N GLN A 36 -3.62 -5.05 13.53
CA GLN A 36 -2.94 -4.73 14.79
C GLN A 36 -3.29 -5.75 15.88
N LEU A 37 -4.56 -6.15 16.01
CA LEU A 37 -4.97 -7.19 16.96
C LEU A 37 -4.39 -8.57 16.65
N VAL A 38 -4.19 -8.89 15.37
CA VAL A 38 -3.45 -10.10 14.96
C VAL A 38 -1.98 -10.01 15.36
N ARG A 39 -1.35 -8.84 15.22
CA ARG A 39 0.05 -8.60 15.64
C ARG A 39 0.21 -8.66 17.16
N ASP A 40 -0.80 -8.18 17.88
CA ASP A 40 -0.83 -8.14 19.35
C ASP A 40 -1.31 -9.47 19.95
N ASN A 41 -1.48 -10.53 19.14
CA ASN A 41 -1.94 -11.88 19.51
C ASN A 41 -3.34 -11.94 20.16
N VAL A 42 -4.17 -10.90 19.96
CA VAL A 42 -5.57 -10.86 20.42
C VAL A 42 -6.48 -11.59 19.43
N VAL A 43 -6.17 -11.52 18.14
CA VAL A 43 -6.87 -12.26 17.07
C VAL A 43 -5.94 -13.36 16.56
N PRO A 44 -6.44 -14.58 16.33
CA PRO A 44 -5.62 -15.69 15.84
C PRO A 44 -4.98 -15.39 14.47
N PRO A 45 -3.79 -15.96 14.22
CA PRO A 45 -3.09 -15.77 12.95
C PRO A 45 -3.88 -16.37 11.77
N PRO A 46 -3.71 -15.82 10.55
CA PRO A 46 -4.42 -16.31 9.38
C PRO A 46 -3.95 -17.71 8.96
N VAL A 47 -4.89 -18.48 8.43
CA VAL A 47 -4.61 -19.70 7.66
C VAL A 47 -4.36 -19.31 6.21
N MET A 48 -3.32 -19.88 5.59
CA MET A 48 -3.00 -19.66 4.18
C MET A 48 -3.76 -20.68 3.33
N VAL A 49 -4.70 -20.19 2.51
CA VAL A 49 -5.50 -21.00 1.57
C VAL A 49 -5.39 -20.37 0.19
N ASP A 50 -4.97 -21.13 -0.81
CA ASP A 50 -4.68 -20.63 -2.17
C ASP A 50 -3.75 -19.40 -2.19
N ASN A 51 -2.70 -19.43 -1.35
CA ASN A 51 -1.76 -18.33 -1.15
C ASN A 51 -2.40 -17.01 -0.66
N LYS A 52 -3.62 -17.08 -0.10
CA LYS A 52 -4.35 -15.95 0.48
C LYS A 52 -4.59 -16.17 1.97
N ARG A 53 -4.46 -15.09 2.74
CA ARG A 53 -4.74 -15.09 4.19
C ARG A 53 -6.25 -15.18 4.43
N ARG A 54 -6.68 -16.20 5.14
CA ARG A 54 -8.07 -16.44 5.52
C ARG A 54 -8.19 -16.67 7.01
N TRP A 55 -9.31 -16.26 7.57
CA TRP A 55 -9.63 -16.48 8.98
C TRP A 55 -10.85 -17.39 9.10
N PRO A 56 -10.79 -18.45 9.90
CA PRO A 56 -11.97 -19.22 10.25
C PRO A 56 -12.84 -18.40 11.21
N ILE A 57 -14.12 -18.21 10.87
CA ILE A 57 -15.05 -17.41 11.68
C ILE A 57 -15.16 -17.93 13.12
N ALA A 58 -15.15 -19.26 13.31
CA ALA A 58 -15.24 -19.89 14.62
C ALA A 58 -14.11 -19.48 15.60
N LEU A 59 -12.94 -19.06 15.09
CA LEU A 59 -11.84 -18.60 15.94
C LEU A 59 -11.87 -17.07 16.18
N LEU A 60 -12.80 -16.36 15.54
CA LEU A 60 -12.98 -14.92 15.72
C LEU A 60 -13.99 -14.57 16.81
N ASP A 61 -14.74 -15.55 17.32
CA ASP A 61 -15.74 -15.37 18.37
C ASP A 61 -15.09 -14.88 19.68
N ASP A 62 -14.00 -15.51 20.11
CA ASP A 62 -13.25 -15.10 21.32
C ASP A 62 -12.67 -13.67 21.19
N ALA A 63 -12.18 -13.32 19.99
CA ALA A 63 -11.65 -11.99 19.73
C ALA A 63 -12.76 -10.91 19.72
N ARG A 64 -13.97 -11.27 19.27
CA ARG A 64 -15.14 -10.40 19.32
C ARG A 64 -15.55 -10.09 20.77
N GLU A 65 -15.53 -11.09 21.66
CA GLU A 65 -15.84 -10.88 23.08
C GLU A 65 -14.76 -10.07 23.81
N ALA A 66 -13.49 -10.30 23.50
CA ALA A 66 -12.37 -9.55 24.06
C ALA A 66 -12.40 -8.06 23.67
N VAL A 67 -12.75 -7.75 22.41
CA VAL A 67 -12.89 -6.36 21.93
C VAL A 67 -14.13 -5.69 22.50
N GLY A 68 -15.24 -6.42 22.64
CA GLY A 68 -16.47 -5.90 23.26
C GLY A 68 -16.31 -5.52 24.73
N SER A 69 -15.47 -6.25 25.47
CA SER A 69 -15.19 -6.00 26.89
C SER A 69 -14.26 -4.81 27.16
N SER A 70 -13.59 -4.28 26.11
CA SER A 70 -12.60 -3.19 26.22
C SER A 70 -13.12 -1.83 25.73
N MET A 71 -14.39 -1.73 25.32
CA MET A 71 -15.00 -0.45 24.93
C MET A 71 -15.82 0.16 26.08
N PRO A 72 -15.60 1.44 26.44
CA PRO A 72 -16.57 2.17 27.26
C PRO A 72 -17.88 2.30 26.48
N SER A 73 -18.98 2.02 27.16
CA SER A 73 -20.34 2.08 26.63
C SER A 73 -20.60 3.48 26.03
N PRO A 74 -21.10 3.61 24.79
CA PRO A 74 -21.58 4.89 24.31
C PRO A 74 -22.93 5.22 24.98
N PRO A 75 -23.23 6.51 25.24
CA PRO A 75 -24.54 6.88 25.74
C PRO A 75 -25.58 6.60 24.67
N ALA A 76 -26.70 6.00 25.08
CA ALA A 76 -27.82 5.68 24.23
C ALA A 76 -28.43 6.96 23.62
N VAL A 77 -28.19 7.19 22.32
CA VAL A 77 -28.94 8.19 21.55
C VAL A 77 -29.96 7.45 20.71
N ARG A 78 -31.22 7.73 21.01
CA ARG A 78 -32.40 7.17 20.37
C ARG A 78 -32.40 7.48 18.88
N ALA A 79 -32.80 6.48 18.11
CA ALA A 79 -33.14 6.64 16.70
C ALA A 79 -34.33 7.60 16.58
N ASP A 80 -34.13 8.66 15.79
CA ASP A 80 -35.23 9.28 15.05
C ASP A 80 -34.74 9.44 13.61
N VAL A 81 -35.52 8.87 12.69
CA VAL A 81 -35.27 8.85 11.26
C VAL A 81 -36.02 10.05 10.71
N GLU A 82 -35.29 11.08 10.28
CA GLU A 82 -35.89 12.13 9.45
C GLU A 82 -34.84 12.69 8.49
N ALA A 83 -35.32 13.00 7.29
CA ALA A 83 -34.56 13.07 6.05
C ALA A 83 -33.67 14.32 5.84
N ARG A 84 -32.67 14.14 4.95
CA ARG A 84 -31.86 15.12 4.16
C ARG A 84 -30.62 15.73 4.84
N PRO A 85 -29.67 16.30 4.07
CA PRO A 85 -29.25 16.06 2.67
C PRO A 85 -27.75 15.68 2.61
N CYS A 86 -27.26 15.33 1.41
CA CYS A 86 -25.87 14.93 1.14
C CYS A 86 -24.84 15.83 1.84
N ASP A 87 -24.15 15.29 2.85
CA ASP A 87 -23.02 15.96 3.50
C ASP A 87 -21.81 15.84 2.58
N ARG A 88 -21.63 16.89 1.79
CA ARG A 88 -20.52 17.09 0.88
C ARG A 88 -19.32 17.52 1.73
N ASP A 89 -18.24 16.78 1.59
CA ASP A 89 -16.89 17.06 2.10
C ASP A 89 -16.73 16.94 3.63
N ALA A 90 -16.64 15.69 4.10
CA ALA A 90 -15.80 15.40 5.25
C ALA A 90 -14.39 15.92 4.94
N ALA A 91 -14.06 17.06 5.55
CA ALA A 91 -12.75 17.71 5.43
C ALA A 91 -11.66 16.65 5.59
N PRO A 92 -10.67 16.58 4.67
CA PRO A 92 -9.62 15.59 4.80
C PRO A 92 -8.91 15.81 6.12
N SER A 93 -8.74 14.70 6.85
CA SER A 93 -7.88 14.52 8.02
C SER A 93 -6.78 15.58 8.09
N SER A 94 -6.67 16.26 9.23
CA SER A 94 -5.55 17.14 9.59
C SER A 94 -4.27 16.62 8.94
N ARG A 95 -3.75 17.36 7.95
CA ARG A 95 -2.48 17.02 7.31
C ARG A 95 -1.40 17.21 8.37
N GLU A 96 -1.06 16.15 9.08
CA GLU A 96 0.08 16.14 9.99
C GLU A 96 1.30 16.54 9.17
N LEU A 97 1.93 17.66 9.57
CA LEU A 97 3.18 18.07 8.98
C LEU A 97 4.25 17.04 9.38
N PRO A 98 5.19 16.70 8.48
CA PRO A 98 6.29 15.81 8.81
C PRO A 98 7.09 16.30 10.03
N ASP A 99 7.65 15.37 10.80
CA ASP A 99 8.46 15.71 11.95
C ASP A 99 9.80 16.39 11.55
N PRO A 100 10.48 17.09 12.49
CA PRO A 100 11.76 17.74 12.20
C PRO A 100 12.85 16.78 11.71
N ALA A 101 12.85 15.53 12.18
CA ALA A 101 13.84 14.53 11.80
C ALA A 101 13.67 14.13 10.32
N TRP A 102 12.43 14.06 9.84
CA TRP A 102 12.10 13.83 8.43
C TRP A 102 12.68 14.93 7.55
N PHE A 103 12.56 16.20 7.94
CA PHE A 103 13.14 17.31 7.19
C PHE A 103 14.67 17.24 7.14
N GLU A 104 15.33 16.90 8.24
CA GLU A 104 16.79 16.75 8.29
C GLU A 104 17.28 15.59 7.41
N GLN A 105 16.58 14.44 7.46
CA GLN A 105 16.84 13.31 6.57
C GLN A 105 16.65 13.71 5.11
N ARG A 106 15.58 14.46 4.80
CA ARG A 106 15.29 14.92 3.44
C ARG A 106 16.35 15.89 2.94
N ALA A 107 16.79 16.84 3.77
CA ALA A 107 17.86 17.77 3.44
C ALA A 107 19.19 17.05 3.20
N SER A 108 19.53 16.09 4.07
CA SER A 108 20.74 15.26 3.93
C SER A 108 20.74 14.45 2.64
N PHE A 109 19.59 13.87 2.27
CA PHE A 109 19.42 13.18 0.99
C PHE A 109 19.64 14.13 -0.19
N VAL A 110 18.98 15.30 -0.19
CA VAL A 110 19.10 16.30 -1.26
C VAL A 110 20.55 16.75 -1.44
N GLN A 111 21.25 17.04 -0.34
CA GLN A 111 22.66 17.43 -0.38
C GLN A 111 23.55 16.32 -0.95
N ARG A 112 23.31 15.06 -0.55
CA ARG A 112 24.06 13.91 -1.05
C ARG A 112 23.89 13.72 -2.55
N VAL A 113 22.64 13.76 -3.03
CA VAL A 113 22.33 13.64 -4.47
C VAL A 113 22.98 14.76 -5.26
N ARG A 114 22.88 16.02 -4.80
CA ARG A 114 23.47 17.16 -5.50
C ARG A 114 25.00 17.07 -5.61
N ARG A 115 25.66 16.41 -4.66
CA ARG A 115 27.12 16.21 -4.66
C ARG A 115 27.58 14.96 -5.40
N SER A 116 26.70 13.97 -5.58
CA SER A 116 27.05 12.73 -6.26
C SER A 116 26.85 12.84 -7.78
N LEU A 117 27.58 12.02 -8.53
CA LEU A 117 27.29 11.76 -9.94
C LEU A 117 26.01 10.91 -10.08
N LEU A 118 25.51 10.80 -11.31
CA LEU A 118 24.41 9.89 -11.63
C LEU A 118 24.85 8.44 -11.37
N SER A 119 24.07 7.72 -10.59
CA SER A 119 24.23 6.28 -10.38
C SER A 119 23.85 5.48 -11.63
N GLY A 120 24.34 4.25 -11.73
CA GLY A 120 23.96 3.34 -12.82
C GLY A 120 22.44 3.11 -12.91
N ASN A 121 21.73 3.10 -11.77
CA ASN A 121 20.28 2.99 -11.75
C ASN A 121 19.59 4.24 -12.31
N GLU A 122 20.09 5.44 -12.01
CA GLU A 122 19.58 6.70 -12.59
C GLU A 122 19.79 6.71 -14.10
N ILE A 123 20.98 6.30 -14.58
CA ILE A 123 21.28 6.23 -16.02
C ILE A 123 20.38 5.20 -16.72
N ARG A 124 20.18 4.01 -16.12
CA ARG A 124 19.30 2.98 -16.66
C ARG A 124 17.87 3.49 -16.81
N LEU A 125 17.34 4.21 -15.82
CA LEU A 125 16.00 4.80 -15.88
C LEU A 125 15.87 5.87 -16.95
N LEU A 126 16.85 6.76 -17.08
CA LEU A 126 16.86 7.77 -18.14
C LEU A 126 16.88 7.11 -19.54
N ARG A 127 17.62 6.02 -19.71
CA ARG A 127 17.59 5.22 -20.95
C ARG A 127 16.24 4.55 -21.19
N GLU A 128 15.51 4.16 -20.15
CA GLU A 128 14.17 3.58 -20.26
C GLU A 128 13.18 4.57 -20.91
N PHE A 129 13.26 5.86 -20.57
CA PHE A 129 12.44 6.89 -21.24
C PHE A 129 12.77 6.98 -22.74
N LYS A 130 14.07 6.91 -23.10
CA LYS A 130 14.52 6.90 -24.50
C LYS A 130 13.99 5.68 -25.26
N LEU A 131 14.09 4.49 -24.65
CA LEU A 131 13.67 3.22 -25.26
C LEU A 131 12.16 3.15 -25.50
N LEU A 132 11.35 3.64 -24.56
CA LEU A 132 9.90 3.63 -24.70
C LEU A 132 9.39 4.66 -25.72
N GLY A 133 10.22 5.59 -26.17
CA GLY A 133 9.80 6.71 -27.03
C GLY A 133 8.74 7.59 -26.36
N GLN A 134 8.66 7.56 -25.03
CA GLN A 134 7.66 8.23 -24.24
C GLN A 134 8.33 9.16 -23.24
N ASN A 135 7.81 10.37 -23.14
CA ASN A 135 8.27 11.35 -22.15
C ASN A 135 7.73 11.06 -20.74
N GLN A 136 6.95 9.98 -20.57
CA GLN A 136 6.33 9.61 -19.31
C GLN A 136 6.57 8.15 -18.99
N ILE A 137 6.90 7.86 -17.73
CA ILE A 137 7.02 6.50 -17.22
C ILE A 137 6.19 6.39 -15.95
N SER A 138 5.50 5.26 -15.84
CA SER A 138 4.70 4.94 -14.68
C SER A 138 5.33 3.79 -13.89
N MET A 139 5.40 3.95 -12.57
CA MET A 139 6.12 3.03 -11.68
C MET A 139 5.18 2.33 -10.69
N TYR A 140 5.63 1.15 -10.24
CA TYR A 140 4.89 0.27 -9.34
C TYR A 140 5.56 0.09 -7.95
N GLY A 141 6.57 0.90 -7.57
CA GLY A 141 7.34 0.67 -6.34
C GLY A 141 8.43 1.70 -6.00
N TYR A 142 9.41 1.28 -5.17
CA TYR A 142 10.35 2.15 -4.43
C TYR A 142 11.18 3.11 -5.29
N TYR A 143 11.52 4.24 -4.68
CA TYR A 143 11.57 5.54 -5.32
C TYR A 143 12.97 6.17 -5.41
N GLY A 144 14.00 5.57 -4.81
CA GLY A 144 15.29 6.26 -4.58
C GLY A 144 15.92 6.93 -5.81
N SER A 145 15.96 6.22 -6.95
CA SER A 145 16.51 6.79 -8.19
C SER A 145 15.59 7.84 -8.82
N PHE A 146 14.27 7.68 -8.72
CA PHE A 146 13.32 8.69 -9.19
C PHE A 146 13.39 9.96 -8.32
N GLU A 147 13.51 9.82 -7.00
CA GLU A 147 13.73 10.95 -6.10
C GLU A 147 15.03 11.68 -6.42
N ALA A 148 16.11 10.93 -6.69
CA ALA A 148 17.38 11.52 -7.08
C ALA A 148 17.26 12.32 -8.39
N LEU A 149 16.61 11.75 -9.41
CA LEU A 149 16.36 12.42 -10.68
C LEU A 149 15.46 13.66 -10.53
N MET A 150 14.46 13.62 -9.64
CA MET A 150 13.63 14.79 -9.30
C MET A 150 14.45 15.87 -8.59
N VAL A 151 15.29 15.51 -7.62
CA VAL A 151 16.16 16.45 -6.90
C VAL A 151 17.13 17.17 -7.85
N ARG A 152 17.59 16.46 -8.89
CA ARG A 152 18.45 17.03 -9.95
C ARG A 152 17.66 17.81 -11.01
N GLY A 153 16.34 17.74 -11.02
CA GLY A 153 15.47 18.43 -11.97
C GLY A 153 15.34 17.75 -13.32
N HIS A 154 15.70 16.47 -13.47
CA HIS A 154 15.60 15.73 -14.73
C HIS A 154 14.20 15.18 -15.01
N ILE A 155 13.44 14.89 -13.96
CA ILE A 155 12.06 14.42 -14.07
C ILE A 155 11.18 15.13 -13.05
N VAL A 156 9.87 15.09 -13.28
CA VAL A 156 8.85 15.60 -12.36
C VAL A 156 7.73 14.59 -12.21
N GLU A 157 7.19 14.45 -11.00
CA GLU A 157 5.95 13.71 -10.75
C GLU A 157 4.76 14.47 -11.35
N THR A 158 3.93 13.79 -12.13
CA THR A 158 2.73 14.38 -12.78
C THR A 158 1.43 13.84 -12.22
N ASP A 159 1.41 12.58 -11.78
CA ASP A 159 0.23 11.95 -11.19
C ASP A 159 0.65 10.95 -10.11
N ARG A 160 -0.12 10.88 -9.04
CA ARG A 160 0.06 9.92 -7.95
C ARG A 160 -1.27 9.32 -7.55
N LYS A 161 -1.37 8.02 -7.79
CA LYS A 161 -2.55 7.23 -7.46
C LYS A 161 -2.45 6.68 -6.04
N PRO A 162 -3.58 6.23 -5.46
CA PRO A 162 -3.57 5.59 -4.15
C PRO A 162 -2.61 4.39 -4.10
N PRO A 163 -2.06 4.03 -2.92
CA PRO A 163 -1.13 2.90 -2.76
C PRO A 163 -1.62 1.55 -3.30
N SER A 164 -2.95 1.39 -3.43
CA SER A 164 -3.60 0.20 -4.00
C SER A 164 -3.64 0.17 -5.53
N SER A 165 -3.34 1.30 -6.18
CA SER A 165 -3.42 1.46 -7.63
C SER A 165 -2.11 1.11 -8.31
N ARG A 166 -2.23 0.59 -9.53
CA ARG A 166 -1.11 0.26 -10.40
C ARG A 166 -1.35 0.97 -11.74
N PRO A 167 -0.48 1.91 -12.16
CA PRO A 167 0.75 2.37 -11.50
C PRO A 167 0.50 3.27 -10.27
N LEU A 168 1.51 3.38 -9.41
CA LEU A 168 1.48 4.21 -8.20
C LEU A 168 1.76 5.68 -8.52
N VAL A 169 2.78 5.94 -9.34
CA VAL A 169 3.17 7.30 -9.75
C VAL A 169 3.54 7.31 -11.22
N THR A 170 3.16 8.39 -11.90
CA THR A 170 3.63 8.74 -13.23
C THR A 170 4.58 9.93 -13.15
N TYR A 171 5.71 9.82 -13.83
CA TYR A 171 6.70 10.88 -13.98
C TYR A 171 6.81 11.31 -15.42
N ARG A 172 7.23 12.56 -15.61
CA ARG A 172 7.53 13.15 -16.90
C ARG A 172 8.96 13.67 -16.93
N LEU A 173 9.61 13.54 -18.08
CA LEU A 173 10.89 14.19 -18.36
C LEU A 173 10.76 15.71 -18.39
N THR A 174 11.78 16.39 -17.86
CA THR A 174 11.96 17.83 -18.06
C THR A 174 12.85 18.08 -19.28
N ALA A 175 12.89 19.32 -19.77
CA ALA A 175 13.82 19.72 -20.84
C ALA A 175 15.28 19.41 -20.50
N GLN A 176 15.68 19.56 -19.23
CA GLN A 176 17.02 19.21 -18.76
C GLN A 176 17.26 17.69 -18.80
N GLY A 177 16.24 16.90 -18.44
CA GLY A 177 16.29 15.44 -18.56
C GLY A 177 16.39 14.98 -20.01
N GLU A 178 15.66 15.62 -20.93
CA GLU A 178 15.73 15.32 -22.37
C GLU A 178 17.13 15.59 -22.92
N GLN A 179 17.71 16.76 -22.63
CA GLN A 179 19.08 17.09 -23.01
C GLN A 179 20.10 16.07 -22.47
N LEU A 180 19.91 15.65 -21.22
CA LEU A 180 20.77 14.65 -20.59
C LEU A 180 20.64 13.29 -21.30
N ILE A 181 19.43 12.86 -21.65
CA ILE A 181 19.20 11.61 -22.41
C ILE A 181 19.87 11.66 -23.78
N THR A 182 19.79 12.80 -24.48
CA THR A 182 20.47 12.97 -25.77
C THR A 182 22.00 12.91 -25.61
N ALA A 183 22.54 13.41 -24.50
CA ALA A 183 23.96 13.37 -24.20
C ALA A 183 24.47 11.98 -23.74
N LEU A 184 23.60 11.14 -23.20
CA LEU A 184 23.93 9.77 -22.82
C LEU A 184 24.20 8.95 -24.08
N LYS A 185 25.46 8.52 -24.26
CA LYS A 185 25.83 7.57 -25.32
C LYS A 185 25.04 6.28 -25.14
N ASP A 186 24.54 5.74 -26.26
CA ASP A 186 24.01 4.38 -26.31
C ASP A 186 25.18 3.43 -26.09
N GLU A 187 25.34 2.92 -24.88
CA GLU A 187 26.15 1.73 -24.72
C GLU A 187 25.33 0.54 -25.19
N PRO A 188 25.91 -0.35 -26.02
CA PRO A 188 25.23 -1.57 -26.41
C PRO A 188 24.93 -2.40 -25.17
N VAL A 189 23.65 -2.75 -25.01
CA VAL A 189 23.22 -3.76 -24.05
C VAL A 189 23.71 -5.10 -24.61
N PHE A 190 24.78 -5.65 -24.03
CA PHE A 190 25.23 -7.02 -24.27
C PHE A 190 24.43 -8.00 -23.40
#